data_AF-A0A7S2VP89-F1
#
_entry.id   AF-A0A7S2VP89-F1
#
_cell.length_a   1.000
_cell.length_b   1.000
_cell.length_c   1.000
_cell.angle_alpha   90.00
_cell.angle_beta   90.00
_cell.angle_gamma   90.00
#
_symmetry.space_group_name_H-M   'P 1'
#
loop_
_entity.id
_entity.type
_entity.pdbx_description
1 polymer ?
#
loop_
_entity_poly.entity_id
_entity_poly.type
_entity_poly.pdbx_seq_one_letter_code
_entity_poly.pdbx_strand_id
1 'polypeptide(L)'
;KLHIVLTMSPVGSALRVRMRMFPALVNCCTIDWFLPWPDEALLGVSSRQLHDMQGVSDEVKDSVARACCSIHQQVLETASVFEARLRRKVYVTPKSYLDLISLYLEMILEKRAEKDLALRRLQTGVDKIDEANNVVVSLQEELTKMAPFIQQKIKEAEELIPVVTEEQKKADEIKDKVSGEEKVVRAQADEVKV
;
A
#
# COMPACT_ATOMS: atom_id res chain seq x y z
N LYS A 1 -9.52 -52.59 26.82
CA LYS A 1 -9.86 -51.76 28.01
C LYS A 1 -10.64 -50.55 27.51
N LEU A 2 -11.83 -50.30 28.04
CA LEU A 2 -12.66 -49.15 27.67
C LEU A 2 -12.45 -48.06 28.72
N HIS A 3 -12.02 -46.87 28.28
CA HIS A 3 -11.97 -45.66 29.11
C HIS A 3 -13.02 -44.70 28.58
N ILE A 4 -13.91 -44.22 29.44
CA ILE A 4 -14.99 -43.30 29.08
C ILE A 4 -14.72 -41.96 29.78
N VAL A 5 -14.73 -40.87 29.01
CA VAL A 5 -14.63 -39.50 29.52
C VAL A 5 -15.92 -38.76 29.21
N LEU A 6 -16.52 -38.15 30.23
CA LEU A 6 -17.79 -37.45 30.14
C LEU A 6 -17.56 -35.96 30.39
N THR A 7 -17.85 -35.11 29.40
CA THR A 7 -17.79 -33.66 29.55
C THR A 7 -19.18 -33.10 29.82
N MET A 8 -19.38 -32.44 30.95
CA MET A 8 -20.65 -31.83 31.33
C MET A 8 -20.44 -30.38 31.76
N SER A 9 -21.35 -29.49 31.35
CA SER A 9 -21.32 -28.10 31.81
C SER A 9 -21.83 -28.02 33.26
N PRO A 10 -21.13 -27.31 34.15
CA PRO A 10 -21.61 -27.05 35.51
C PRO A 10 -22.67 -25.95 35.56
N VAL A 11 -22.93 -25.26 34.44
CA VAL A 11 -23.90 -24.16 34.37
C VAL A 11 -25.32 -24.72 34.33
N GLY A 12 -26.18 -24.20 35.21
CA GLY A 12 -27.59 -24.58 35.30
C GLY A 12 -27.85 -25.77 36.24
N SER A 13 -29.07 -26.29 36.22
CA SER A 13 -29.52 -27.37 37.12
C SER A 13 -29.27 -28.79 36.58
N ALA A 14 -29.00 -28.93 35.27
CA ALA A 14 -28.95 -30.21 34.59
C ALA A 14 -27.91 -31.18 35.17
N LEU A 15 -26.68 -30.71 35.42
CA LEU A 15 -25.62 -31.52 36.02
C LEU A 15 -26.05 -32.07 37.39
N ARG A 16 -26.59 -31.19 38.24
CA ARG A 16 -27.09 -31.55 39.58
C ARG A 16 -28.24 -32.55 39.54
N VAL A 17 -29.14 -32.44 38.57
CA VAL A 17 -30.25 -33.38 38.39
C VAL A 17 -29.72 -34.74 37.91
N ARG A 18 -28.80 -34.78 36.95
CA ARG A 18 -28.18 -36.02 36.45
C ARG A 18 -27.36 -36.75 37.51
N MET A 19 -26.57 -36.04 38.30
CA MET A 19 -25.80 -36.65 39.41
C MET A 19 -26.71 -37.27 40.48
N ARG A 20 -27.91 -36.72 40.70
CA ARG A 20 -28.91 -37.31 41.61
C ARG A 20 -29.60 -38.54 41.00
N MET A 21 -29.91 -38.51 39.71
CA MET A 21 -30.52 -39.65 39.01
C MET A 21 -29.55 -40.83 38.83
N PHE A 22 -28.25 -40.55 38.69
CA PHE A 22 -27.22 -41.57 38.44
C PHE A 22 -26.04 -41.45 39.43
N PRO A 23 -26.17 -42.00 40.66
CA PRO A 23 -25.13 -41.92 41.69
C PRO A 23 -23.78 -42.54 41.28
N ALA A 24 -23.79 -43.51 40.37
CA ALA A 24 -22.58 -44.15 39.84
C ALA A 24 -21.60 -43.15 39.18
N LEU A 25 -22.10 -42.01 38.64
CA LEU A 25 -21.25 -40.97 38.06
C LEU A 25 -20.37 -40.28 39.10
N VAL A 26 -20.78 -40.25 40.36
CA VAL A 26 -20.00 -39.65 41.45
C VAL A 26 -19.18 -40.72 42.17
N ASN A 27 -19.73 -41.93 42.33
CA ASN A 27 -19.10 -43.00 43.09
C ASN A 27 -18.04 -43.79 42.30
N CYS A 28 -18.17 -43.88 40.98
CA CYS A 28 -17.33 -44.73 40.13
C CYS A 28 -16.47 -43.95 39.12
N CYS A 29 -16.61 -42.62 39.04
CA CYS A 29 -15.81 -41.77 38.17
C CYS A 29 -15.00 -40.77 38.98
N THR A 30 -13.87 -40.35 38.42
CA THR A 30 -13.10 -39.23 38.95
C THR A 30 -13.64 -37.93 38.38
N ILE A 31 -13.93 -36.95 39.25
CA ILE A 31 -14.41 -35.63 38.85
C ILE A 31 -13.19 -34.71 38.73
N ASP A 32 -13.03 -34.11 37.55
CA ASP A 32 -12.02 -33.10 37.28
C ASP A 32 -12.71 -31.77 36.93
N TRP A 33 -12.30 -30.69 37.59
CA TRP A 33 -12.93 -29.38 37.48
C TRP A 33 -12.10 -28.46 36.60
N PHE A 34 -12.71 -27.97 35.52
CA PHE A 34 -12.11 -26.95 34.66
C PHE A 34 -12.39 -25.56 35.24
N LEU A 35 -11.41 -25.02 35.94
CA LEU A 35 -11.44 -23.67 36.49
C LEU A 35 -11.10 -22.63 35.41
N PRO A 36 -11.50 -21.35 35.60
CA PRO A 36 -11.01 -20.25 34.78
C PRO A 36 -9.47 -20.23 34.76
N TRP A 37 -8.89 -19.78 33.64
CA TRP A 37 -7.45 -19.70 33.52
C TRP A 37 -6.89 -18.65 34.50
N PRO A 38 -5.86 -18.99 35.30
CA PRO A 38 -5.15 -18.01 36.10
C PRO A 38 -4.34 -17.07 35.19
N ASP A 39 -3.96 -15.92 35.75
CA ASP A 39 -3.20 -14.88 35.06
C ASP A 39 -1.90 -15.42 34.45
N GLU A 40 -1.21 -16.32 35.16
CA GLU A 40 -0.01 -16.98 34.68
C GLU A 40 -0.26 -17.83 33.42
N ALA A 41 -1.40 -18.51 33.36
CA ALA A 41 -1.77 -19.31 32.20
C ALA A 41 -2.17 -18.41 31.02
N LEU A 42 -2.91 -17.33 31.26
CA LEU A 42 -3.26 -16.33 30.24
C LEU A 42 -2.00 -15.69 29.64
N LEU A 43 -1.04 -15.33 30.49
CA LEU A 43 0.24 -14.77 30.07
C LEU A 43 1.10 -15.78 29.32
N GLY A 44 1.15 -17.04 29.78
CA GLY A 44 1.90 -18.10 29.11
C GLY A 44 1.36 -18.38 27.69
N VAL A 45 0.04 -18.36 27.54
CA VAL A 45 -0.62 -18.55 26.23
C VAL A 45 -0.36 -17.37 25.30
N SER A 46 -0.55 -16.12 25.75
CA SER A 46 -0.32 -14.95 24.91
C SER A 46 1.15 -14.79 24.53
N SER A 47 2.07 -14.98 25.47
CA SER A 47 3.51 -14.91 25.20
C SER A 47 3.92 -15.96 24.17
N ARG A 48 3.40 -17.19 24.29
CA ARG A 48 3.68 -18.26 23.32
C ARG A 48 3.11 -17.95 21.92
N GLN A 49 1.87 -17.46 21.82
CA GLN A 49 1.27 -17.15 20.51
C GLN A 49 1.91 -15.92 19.85
N LEU A 50 2.36 -14.93 20.64
CA LEU A 50 2.98 -13.71 20.14
C LEU A 50 4.48 -13.86 19.84
N HIS A 51 5.10 -14.96 20.27
CA HIS A 51 6.53 -15.22 20.10
C HIS A 51 6.99 -15.11 18.64
N ASP A 52 6.21 -15.69 17.72
CA ASP A 52 6.53 -15.79 16.29
C ASP A 52 6.32 -14.47 15.52
N MET A 53 5.86 -13.41 16.20
CA MET A 53 5.73 -12.08 15.61
C MET A 53 7.12 -11.52 15.24
N GLN A 54 7.40 -11.44 13.95
CA GLN A 54 8.66 -10.88 13.44
C GLN A 54 8.65 -9.34 13.44
N GLY A 55 9.84 -8.72 13.53
CA GLY A 55 10.01 -7.27 13.39
C GLY A 55 9.57 -6.43 14.61
N VAL A 56 9.46 -7.04 15.79
CA VAL A 56 9.09 -6.38 17.06
C VAL A 56 10.07 -6.81 18.13
N SER A 57 10.48 -5.88 19.01
CA SER A 57 11.33 -6.21 20.15
C SER A 57 10.59 -7.07 21.17
N ASP A 58 11.32 -7.93 21.87
CA ASP A 58 10.71 -8.85 22.84
C ASP A 58 10.03 -8.09 24.01
N GLU A 59 10.55 -6.93 24.40
CA GLU A 59 9.91 -6.06 25.40
C GLU A 59 8.50 -5.62 24.98
N VAL A 60 8.31 -5.30 23.70
CA VAL A 60 7.00 -4.90 23.17
C VAL A 60 6.08 -6.12 23.08
N LYS A 61 6.59 -7.29 22.69
CA LYS A 61 5.81 -8.54 22.69
C LYS A 61 5.30 -8.86 24.09
N ASP A 62 6.15 -8.76 25.11
CA ASP A 62 5.78 -8.98 26.50
C ASP A 62 4.76 -7.95 27.00
N SER A 63 4.89 -6.69 26.60
CA SER A 63 3.91 -5.65 26.91
C SER A 63 2.55 -5.96 26.28
N VAL A 64 2.52 -6.41 25.02
CA VAL A 64 1.29 -6.80 24.32
C VAL A 64 0.67 -8.03 24.97
N ALA A 65 1.48 -9.03 25.34
CA ALA A 65 1.03 -10.24 26.03
C ALA A 65 0.34 -9.91 27.36
N ARG A 66 0.92 -9.00 28.15
CA ARG A 66 0.31 -8.47 29.39
C ARG A 66 -0.97 -7.69 29.12
N ALA A 67 -0.99 -6.87 28.07
CA ALA A 67 -2.18 -6.11 27.68
C ALA A 67 -3.35 -7.05 27.30
N CYS A 68 -3.10 -8.11 26.53
CA CYS A 68 -4.10 -9.12 26.20
C CYS A 68 -4.72 -9.75 27.46
N CYS A 69 -3.88 -10.13 28.43
CA CYS A 69 -4.33 -10.68 29.71
C CYS A 69 -5.23 -9.69 30.47
N SER A 70 -4.77 -8.43 30.61
CA SER A 70 -5.54 -7.38 31.28
C SER A 70 -6.88 -7.10 30.60
N ILE A 71 -6.92 -7.09 29.26
CA ILE A 71 -8.17 -6.90 28.52
C ILE A 71 -9.15 -8.04 28.80
N HIS A 72 -8.68 -9.29 28.81
CA HIS A 72 -9.53 -10.44 29.10
C HIS A 72 -10.15 -10.37 30.50
N GLN A 73 -9.36 -10.01 31.51
CA GLN A 73 -9.82 -9.82 32.88
C GLN A 73 -10.87 -8.70 32.99
N GLN A 74 -10.61 -7.54 32.37
CA GLN A 74 -11.57 -6.43 32.36
C GLN A 74 -12.88 -6.79 31.68
N VAL A 75 -12.85 -7.62 30.63
CA VAL A 75 -14.06 -8.13 29.97
C VAL A 75 -14.86 -9.04 30.90
N LEU A 76 -14.20 -9.88 31.71
CA LEU A 76 -14.88 -10.72 32.72
C LEU A 76 -15.58 -9.86 33.78
N GLU A 77 -14.89 -8.84 34.30
CA GLU A 77 -15.46 -7.90 35.28
C GLU A 77 -16.64 -7.14 34.68
N THR A 78 -16.48 -6.63 33.46
CA THR A 78 -17.53 -5.88 32.76
C THR A 78 -18.74 -6.77 32.45
N ALA A 79 -18.52 -8.04 32.09
CA ALA A 79 -19.61 -8.99 31.88
C ALA A 79 -20.42 -9.23 33.16
N SER A 80 -19.76 -9.27 34.33
CA SER A 80 -20.44 -9.35 35.63
C SER A 80 -21.30 -8.11 35.91
N VAL A 81 -20.75 -6.91 35.67
CA VAL A 81 -21.49 -5.65 35.83
C VAL A 81 -22.68 -5.58 34.86
N PHE A 82 -22.49 -6.04 33.63
CA PHE A 82 -23.52 -6.07 32.60
C PHE A 82 -24.69 -7.00 32.99
N GLU A 83 -24.39 -8.18 33.51
CA GLU A 83 -25.39 -9.10 34.04
C GLU A 83 -26.14 -8.50 35.24
N ALA A 84 -25.42 -7.86 36.17
CA ALA A 84 -26.04 -7.26 37.34
C ALA A 84 -27.02 -6.13 36.98
N ARG A 85 -26.68 -5.30 35.99
CA ARG A 85 -27.50 -4.15 35.57
C ARG A 85 -28.66 -4.54 34.65
N LEU A 86 -28.41 -5.39 33.66
CA LEU A 86 -29.37 -5.67 32.58
C LEU A 86 -29.99 -7.06 32.67
N ARG A 87 -29.58 -7.88 33.64
CA ARG A 87 -30.01 -9.29 33.78
C ARG A 87 -29.76 -10.13 32.53
N ARG A 88 -28.78 -9.73 31.71
CA ARG A 88 -28.38 -10.42 30.48
C ARG A 88 -27.02 -11.08 30.69
N LYS A 89 -26.99 -12.41 30.58
CA LYS A 89 -25.75 -13.18 30.71
C LYS A 89 -24.94 -13.13 29.42
N VAL A 90 -23.66 -12.80 29.54
CA VAL A 90 -22.66 -12.94 28.47
C VAL A 90 -21.61 -13.94 28.95
N TYR A 91 -21.24 -14.88 28.08
CA TYR A 91 -20.25 -15.90 28.41
C TYR A 91 -18.93 -15.55 27.74
N VAL A 92 -17.90 -15.43 28.57
CA VAL A 92 -16.53 -15.24 28.13
C VAL A 92 -15.83 -16.60 28.25
N THR A 93 -15.25 -17.08 27.15
CA THR A 93 -14.59 -18.40 27.11
C THR A 93 -13.11 -18.26 26.81
N PRO A 94 -12.26 -19.23 27.19
CA PRO A 94 -10.85 -19.25 26.78
C PRO A 94 -10.69 -19.21 25.26
N LYS A 95 -11.64 -19.74 24.49
CA LYS A 95 -11.62 -19.65 23.03
C LYS A 95 -11.71 -18.20 22.55
N SER A 96 -12.57 -17.39 23.16
CA SER A 96 -12.66 -15.95 22.87
C SER A 96 -11.34 -15.20 23.12
N TYR A 97 -10.54 -15.64 24.10
CA TYR A 97 -9.19 -15.11 24.34
C TYR A 97 -8.20 -15.50 23.25
N LEU A 98 -8.21 -16.76 22.83
CA LEU A 98 -7.39 -17.22 21.71
C LEU A 98 -7.75 -16.49 20.41
N ASP A 99 -9.04 -16.28 20.17
CA ASP A 99 -9.54 -15.57 18.99
C ASP A 99 -9.11 -14.09 18.99
N LEU A 100 -9.09 -13.43 20.16
CA LEU A 100 -8.54 -12.07 20.30
C LEU A 100 -7.09 -12.01 19.82
N ILE A 101 -6.26 -12.96 20.26
CA ILE A 101 -4.83 -12.99 19.90
C ILE A 101 -4.65 -13.32 18.42
N SER A 102 -5.37 -14.32 17.90
CA SER A 102 -5.33 -14.67 16.48
C SER A 102 -5.75 -13.50 15.59
N LEU A 103 -6.85 -12.83 15.93
CA LEU A 103 -7.34 -11.67 15.20
C LEU A 103 -6.31 -10.53 15.20
N TYR A 104 -5.67 -10.28 16.35
CA TYR A 104 -4.61 -9.28 16.43
C TYR A 104 -3.43 -9.61 15.50
N LEU A 105 -3.01 -10.88 15.45
CA LEU A 105 -1.95 -11.34 14.56
C LEU A 105 -2.31 -11.22 13.08
N GLU A 106 -3.55 -11.50 12.71
CA GLU A 106 -4.03 -11.30 11.33
C GLU A 106 -4.06 -9.82 10.96
N MET A 107 -4.63 -8.98 11.84
CA MET A 107 -4.72 -7.54 11.62
C MET A 107 -3.34 -6.87 11.49
N ILE A 108 -2.35 -7.26 12.29
CA ILE A 108 -1.02 -6.64 12.20
C ILE A 108 -0.33 -6.98 10.88
N LEU A 109 -0.54 -8.19 10.35
CA LEU A 109 0.00 -8.58 9.04
C LEU A 109 -0.65 -7.78 7.92
N GLU A 110 -1.98 -7.64 7.95
CA GLU A 110 -2.72 -6.83 6.99
C GLU A 110 -2.26 -5.36 7.02
N LYS A 111 -2.16 -4.76 8.21
CA LYS A 111 -1.71 -3.37 8.36
C LYS A 111 -0.26 -3.14 7.94
N ARG A 112 0.61 -4.13 8.13
CA ARG A 112 1.99 -4.06 7.60
C ARG A 112 1.99 -4.11 6.08
N ALA A 113 1.21 -4.99 5.47
CA ALA A 113 1.11 -5.08 4.02
C ALA A 113 0.56 -3.78 3.39
N GLU A 114 -0.49 -3.20 4.00
CA GLU A 114 -1.03 -1.89 3.59
C GLU A 114 0.04 -0.80 3.65
N LYS A 115 0.79 -0.73 4.77
CA LYS A 115 1.87 0.24 4.97
C LYS A 115 2.99 0.04 3.95
N ASP A 116 3.42 -1.19 3.71
CA ASP A 116 4.51 -1.49 2.78
C ASP A 116 4.13 -1.13 1.34
N LEU A 117 2.87 -1.35 0.94
CA LEU A 117 2.36 -0.90 -0.36
C LEU A 117 2.39 0.62 -0.48
N ALA A 118 1.92 1.33 0.56
CA ALA A 118 1.93 2.79 0.58
C ALA A 118 3.37 3.34 0.51
N LEU A 119 4.30 2.71 1.24
CA LEU A 119 5.71 3.08 1.27
C LEU A 119 6.36 2.86 -0.10
N ARG A 120 6.15 1.70 -0.75
CA ARG A 120 6.64 1.43 -2.11
C ARG A 120 6.13 2.46 -3.12
N ARG A 121 4.85 2.83 -3.05
CA ARG A 121 4.29 3.86 -3.92
C ARG A 121 5.00 5.20 -3.76
N LEU A 122 5.28 5.59 -2.53
CA LEU A 122 6.02 6.83 -2.23
C LEU A 122 7.46 6.75 -2.73
N GLN A 123 8.14 5.61 -2.51
CA GLN A 123 9.50 5.39 -3.01
C GLN A 123 9.56 5.55 -4.54
N THR A 124 8.68 4.88 -5.28
CA THR A 124 8.60 5.03 -6.73
C THR A 124 8.33 6.48 -7.15
N GLY A 125 7.51 7.21 -6.39
CA GLY A 125 7.29 8.64 -6.62
C GLY A 125 8.57 9.47 -6.46
N VAL A 126 9.34 9.21 -5.41
CA VAL A 126 10.64 9.86 -5.17
C VAL A 126 11.64 9.51 -6.26
N ASP A 127 11.76 8.24 -6.62
CA ASP A 127 12.67 7.77 -7.68
C ASP A 127 12.36 8.47 -9.02
N LYS A 128 11.07 8.65 -9.34
CA LYS A 128 10.65 9.37 -10.55
C LYS A 128 10.96 10.86 -10.53
N ILE A 129 10.88 11.49 -9.36
CA ILE A 129 11.28 12.89 -9.19
C ILE A 129 12.80 13.04 -9.37
N ASP A 130 13.58 12.11 -8.81
CA ASP A 130 15.04 12.12 -8.95
C ASP A 130 15.47 11.85 -10.40
N GLU A 131 14.83 10.90 -11.09
CA GLU A 131 15.03 10.68 -12.53
C GLU A 131 14.75 11.97 -13.34
N ALA A 132 13.62 12.63 -13.08
CA ALA A 132 13.26 13.87 -13.78
C ALA A 132 14.25 15.00 -13.50
N ASN A 133 14.72 15.15 -12.26
CA ASN A 133 15.74 16.13 -11.91
C ASN A 133 17.05 15.88 -12.68
N ASN A 134 17.49 14.63 -12.77
CA ASN A 134 18.69 14.27 -13.53
C ASN A 134 18.55 14.62 -15.02
N VAL A 135 17.38 14.37 -15.61
CA VAL A 135 17.09 14.75 -17.01
C VAL A 135 17.08 16.27 -17.19
N VAL A 136 16.53 17.02 -16.24
CA VAL A 136 16.55 18.50 -16.30
C VAL A 136 17.98 19.02 -16.23
N VAL A 137 18.83 18.46 -15.37
CA VAL A 137 20.25 18.82 -15.27
C VAL A 137 20.97 18.55 -16.59
N SER A 138 20.79 17.37 -17.20
CA SER A 138 21.43 17.06 -18.49
C SER A 138 20.96 17.98 -19.62
N LEU A 139 19.67 18.31 -19.68
CA LEU A 139 19.13 19.24 -20.67
C LEU A 139 19.67 20.66 -20.48
N GLN A 140 19.88 21.12 -19.24
CA GLN A 140 20.52 22.40 -18.96
C GLN A 140 21.98 22.44 -19.42
N GLU A 141 22.72 21.34 -19.24
CA GLU A 141 24.08 21.21 -19.76
C GLU A 141 24.13 21.22 -21.30
N GLU A 142 23.19 20.56 -21.97
CA GLU A 142 23.11 20.59 -23.43
C GLU A 142 22.73 21.98 -23.96
N LEU A 143 21.74 22.63 -23.34
CA LEU A 143 21.34 24.00 -23.67
C LEU A 143 22.48 25.00 -23.53
N THR A 144 23.25 24.92 -22.45
CA THR A 144 24.41 25.79 -22.24
C THR A 144 25.51 25.57 -23.27
N LYS A 145 25.74 24.32 -23.72
CA LYS A 145 26.67 24.00 -24.82
C LYS A 145 26.16 24.48 -26.18
N MET A 146 24.87 24.35 -26.45
CA MET A 146 24.26 24.76 -27.73
C MET A 146 24.03 26.27 -27.84
N ALA A 147 23.88 26.99 -26.73
CA ALA A 147 23.63 28.43 -26.71
C ALA A 147 24.61 29.26 -27.58
N PRO A 148 25.95 29.09 -27.49
CA PRO A 148 26.87 29.83 -28.36
C PRO A 148 26.76 29.44 -29.83
N PHE A 149 26.51 28.15 -30.13
CA PHE A 149 26.35 27.68 -31.50
C PHE A 149 25.08 28.26 -32.16
N ILE A 150 23.98 28.34 -31.41
CA ILE A 150 22.74 28.98 -31.88
C ILE A 150 22.98 30.47 -32.15
N GLN A 151 23.67 31.19 -31.26
CA GLN A 151 24.02 32.59 -31.49
C GLN A 151 24.89 32.79 -32.73
N GLN A 152 25.86 31.90 -32.97
CA GLN A 152 26.68 31.94 -34.17
C GLN A 152 25.84 31.70 -35.44
N LYS A 153 24.95 30.70 -35.42
CA LYS A 153 24.06 30.42 -36.56
C LYS A 153 23.05 31.54 -36.83
N ILE A 154 22.58 32.24 -35.79
CA ILE A 154 21.75 33.44 -35.94
C ILE A 154 22.54 34.54 -36.65
N LYS A 155 23.79 34.81 -36.25
CA LYS A 155 24.63 35.80 -36.95
C LYS A 155 24.89 35.42 -38.41
N GLU A 156 25.26 34.17 -38.66
CA GLU A 156 25.48 33.68 -40.04
C GLU A 156 24.21 33.80 -40.89
N ALA A 157 23.03 33.50 -40.31
CA ALA A 157 21.76 33.68 -41.00
C ALA A 157 21.44 35.17 -41.25
N GLU A 158 21.65 36.04 -40.27
CA GLU A 158 21.47 37.50 -40.41
C GLU A 158 22.38 38.10 -41.50
N GLU A 159 23.61 37.61 -41.64
CA GLU A 159 24.54 38.00 -42.71
C GLU A 159 24.14 37.50 -44.10
N LEU A 160 23.48 36.34 -44.19
CA LEU A 160 22.99 35.77 -45.45
C LEU A 160 21.71 36.45 -45.97
N ILE A 161 20.87 36.99 -45.07
CA ILE A 161 19.63 37.71 -45.46
C ILE A 161 19.87 38.81 -46.51
N PRO A 162 20.82 39.76 -46.35
CA PRO A 162 21.03 40.81 -47.35
C PRO A 162 21.49 40.25 -48.70
N VAL A 163 22.38 39.26 -48.71
CA VAL A 163 22.89 38.63 -49.95
C VAL A 163 21.75 37.96 -50.71
N VAL A 164 20.92 37.17 -50.02
CA VAL A 164 19.76 36.51 -50.64
C VAL A 164 18.75 37.54 -51.15
N THR A 165 18.51 38.64 -50.42
CA THR A 165 17.61 39.69 -50.91
C THR A 165 18.15 40.42 -52.14
N GLU A 166 19.48 40.57 -52.26
CA GLU A 166 20.11 41.19 -53.42
C GLU A 166 20.10 40.25 -54.63
N GLU A 167 20.40 38.96 -54.42
CA GLU A 167 20.29 37.94 -55.46
C GLU A 167 18.85 37.75 -55.94
N GLN A 168 17.87 37.80 -55.03
CA GLN A 168 16.45 37.75 -55.37
C GLN A 168 16.04 38.93 -56.25
N LYS A 169 16.48 40.17 -55.92
CA LYS A 169 16.24 41.35 -56.77
C LYS A 169 16.85 41.19 -58.15
N LYS A 170 18.10 40.74 -58.26
CA LYS A 170 18.76 40.50 -59.54
C LYS A 170 18.05 39.41 -60.36
N ALA A 171 17.60 38.34 -59.71
CA ALA A 171 16.84 37.28 -60.36
C ALA A 171 15.47 37.77 -60.86
N ASP A 172 14.77 38.60 -60.09
CA ASP A 172 13.50 39.20 -60.50
C ASP A 172 13.70 40.18 -61.68
N GLU A 173 14.77 40.98 -61.69
CA GLU A 173 15.13 41.85 -62.83
C GLU A 173 15.44 41.06 -64.10
N ILE A 174 16.16 39.94 -63.99
CA ILE A 174 16.45 39.06 -65.12
C ILE A 174 15.17 38.38 -65.60
N LYS A 175 14.31 37.92 -64.69
CA LYS A 175 13.02 37.33 -65.03
C LYS A 175 12.11 38.31 -65.77
N ASP A 176 12.08 39.58 -65.36
CA ASP A 176 11.33 40.63 -66.06
C ASP A 176 11.89 40.90 -67.46
N LYS A 177 13.22 40.93 -67.63
CA LYS A 177 13.86 41.05 -68.94
C LYS A 177 13.54 39.86 -69.86
N VAL A 178 13.69 38.63 -69.36
CA VAL A 178 13.38 37.41 -70.12
C VAL A 178 11.90 37.34 -70.46
N SER A 179 10.99 37.73 -69.54
CA SER A 179 9.56 37.83 -69.84
C SER A 179 9.26 38.87 -70.93
N GLY A 180 9.99 39.99 -70.95
CA GLY A 180 9.90 41.01 -72.00
C GLY A 180 10.40 40.48 -73.35
N GLU A 181 11.58 39.84 -73.37
CA GLU A 181 12.17 39.25 -74.56
C GLU A 181 11.34 38.08 -75.10
N GLU A 182 10.80 37.22 -74.25
CA GLU A 182 9.88 36.13 -74.65
C GLU A 182 8.63 36.67 -75.34
N LYS A 183 8.08 37.82 -74.90
CA LYS A 183 6.94 38.46 -75.57
C LYS A 183 7.31 39.00 -76.95
N VAL A 184 8.51 39.59 -77.11
CA VAL A 184 9.00 40.11 -78.39
C VAL A 184 9.33 38.97 -79.36
N VAL A 185 10.02 37.92 -78.88
CA VAL A 185 10.34 36.73 -79.68
C VAL A 185 9.06 35.98 -80.06
N ARG A 186 8.05 35.90 -79.19
CA ARG A 186 6.72 35.37 -79.57
C ARG A 186 6.06 36.19 -80.67
N ALA A 187 6.06 37.52 -80.55
CA ALA A 187 5.48 38.38 -81.58
C ALA A 187 6.22 38.26 -82.93
N GLN A 188 7.55 38.19 -82.92
CA GLN A 188 8.35 37.97 -84.13
C GLN A 188 8.17 36.56 -84.71
N ALA A 189 8.01 35.53 -83.86
CA ALA A 189 7.72 34.18 -84.31
C ALA A 189 6.30 34.03 -84.90
N ASP A 190 5.36 34.88 -84.48
CA ASP A 190 4.02 34.95 -85.07
C ASP A 190 4.00 35.78 -86.38
N GLU A 191 4.90 36.76 -86.56
CA GLU A 191 5.08 37.49 -87.84
C GLU A 191 5.79 36.68 -88.94
N VAL A 192 6.67 35.74 -88.57
CA VAL A 192 7.42 34.90 -89.53
C VAL A 192 6.64 33.65 -89.97
N LYS A 193 5.49 33.37 -89.36
CA LYS A 193 4.56 32.32 -89.82
C LYS A 193 3.59 32.89 -90.87
N VAL A 194 4.10 33.10 -92.09
CA VAL A 194 3.30 33.22 -93.33
C VAL A 194 3.82 32.20 -94.34
#